data_AF-A0A8S8XW44-F1
#
_entry.id   AF-A0A8S8XW44-F1
#
_cell.length_a   1.000
_cell.length_b   1.000
_cell.length_c   1.000
_cell.angle_alpha   90.00
_cell.angle_beta   90.00
_cell.angle_gamma   90.00
#
_symmetry.space_group_name_H-M   'P 1'
#
loop_
_entity.id
_entity.type
_entity.pdbx_description
1 polymer ?
#
loop_
_entity_poly.entity_id
_entity_poly.type
_entity_poly.pdbx_seq_one_letter_code
_entity_poly.pdbx_strand_id
1 'polypeptide(L)'
;MHWCGRWDSSSGEVEVRDSQGELVVAAKTTRPRVSDYSENRIGFGFEDGQILVWEKGLFSRRINQEKGEENSRKSALAAKLRSLRN
;
A
#
# COMPACT_ATOMS: atom_id res chain seq x y z
N MET A 1 -14.56 4.36 -0.82
CA MET A 1 -13.40 3.50 -1.08
C MET A 1 -13.61 2.20 -0.36
N HIS A 2 -13.31 1.09 -1.04
CA HIS A 2 -13.45 -0.27 -0.54
C HIS A 2 -12.12 -0.98 -0.70
N TRP A 3 -11.80 -1.86 0.25
CA TRP A 3 -10.62 -2.71 0.18
C TRP A 3 -11.09 -4.15 0.08
N CYS A 4 -10.45 -4.92 -0.79
CA CYS A 4 -10.75 -6.33 -0.95
C CYS A 4 -9.45 -7.13 -1.12
N GLY A 5 -9.36 -8.23 -0.38
CA GLY A 5 -8.38 -9.28 -0.64
C GLY A 5 -8.97 -10.27 -1.64
N ARG A 6 -8.20 -10.64 -2.65
CA ARG A 6 -8.54 -11.64 -3.67
C ARG A 6 -7.49 -12.75 -3.65
N TRP A 7 -7.94 -13.93 -4.08
CA TRP A 7 -7.11 -15.12 -4.22
C TRP A 7 -7.52 -15.86 -5.48
N ASP A 8 -6.58 -16.11 -6.39
CA ASP A 8 -6.83 -16.75 -7.68
C ASP A 8 -6.34 -18.21 -7.77
N SER A 9 -6.00 -18.82 -6.62
CA SER A 9 -5.34 -20.14 -6.48
C SER A 9 -3.83 -20.16 -6.67
N SER A 10 -3.23 -19.09 -7.20
CA SER A 10 -1.78 -18.99 -7.43
C SER A 10 -1.14 -17.78 -6.76
N SER A 11 -1.88 -16.69 -6.61
CA SER A 11 -1.40 -15.43 -6.07
C SER A 11 -2.50 -14.70 -5.28
N GLY A 12 -2.06 -13.96 -4.26
CA GLY A 12 -2.91 -13.07 -3.50
C GLY A 12 -2.85 -11.67 -4.07
N GLU A 13 -3.94 -10.95 -3.98
CA GLU A 13 -3.99 -9.54 -4.38
C GLU A 13 -4.83 -8.75 -3.38
N VAL A 14 -4.35 -7.57 -2.99
CA VAL A 14 -5.17 -6.60 -2.28
C VAL A 14 -5.45 -5.44 -3.22
N GLU A 15 -6.74 -5.19 -3.43
CA GLU A 15 -7.22 -4.10 -4.26
C GLU A 15 -7.89 -3.05 -3.38
N VAL A 16 -7.70 -1.79 -3.76
CA VAL A 16 -8.49 -0.66 -3.27
C VAL A 16 -9.31 -0.15 -4.44
N ARG A 17 -10.60 -0.02 -4.22
CA ARG A 17 -11.58 0.46 -5.21
C ARG A 17 -12.25 1.73 -4.73
N ASP A 18 -12.69 2.58 -5.65
CA ASP A 18 -13.41 3.80 -5.32
C ASP A 18 -14.88 3.52 -4.95
N SER A 19 -15.71 4.55 -4.82
CA SER A 19 -17.15 4.38 -4.53
C SER A 19 -17.98 3.87 -5.71
N GLN A 20 -17.47 3.97 -6.94
CA GLN A 20 -18.11 3.45 -8.16
C GLN A 20 -17.69 2.00 -8.45
N GLY A 21 -16.69 1.49 -7.72
CA GLY A 21 -16.15 0.13 -7.88
C GLY A 21 -14.91 0.09 -8.77
N GLU A 22 -14.44 1.24 -9.26
CA GLU A 22 -13.26 1.35 -10.11
C GLU A 22 -11.99 1.08 -9.32
N LEU A 23 -11.02 0.42 -9.94
CA LEU A 23 -9.74 0.07 -9.31
C LEU A 23 -8.88 1.33 -9.12
N VAL A 24 -8.51 1.61 -7.88
CA VAL A 24 -7.63 2.72 -7.51
C VAL A 24 -6.18 2.26 -7.43
N VAL A 25 -5.93 1.15 -6.75
CA VAL A 25 -4.60 0.54 -6.64
C VAL A 25 -4.74 -0.94 -6.33
N ALA A 26 -3.78 -1.73 -6.80
CA ALA A 26 -3.64 -3.13 -6.45
C ALA A 26 -2.21 -3.43 -6.02
N ALA A 27 -2.06 -4.40 -5.12
CA ALA A 27 -0.78 -4.90 -4.68
C ALA A 27 -0.79 -6.43 -4.65
N LYS A 28 0.22 -7.05 -5.28
CA LYS A 28 0.45 -8.49 -5.18
C LYS A 28 0.90 -8.83 -3.77
N THR A 29 0.31 -9.87 -3.21
CA THR A 29 0.52 -10.35 -1.85
C THR A 29 0.52 -11.88 -1.84
N THR A 30 0.89 -12.48 -0.71
CA THR A 30 0.53 -13.88 -0.44
C THR A 30 -0.97 -13.96 -0.14
N ARG A 31 -1.52 -15.17 0.06
CA ARG A 31 -2.97 -15.35 0.22
C ARG A 31 -3.52 -14.52 1.39
N PRO A 32 -4.45 -13.57 1.16
CA PRO A 32 -5.15 -12.89 2.24
C PRO A 32 -6.01 -13.89 3.01
N ARG A 33 -5.89 -13.91 4.34
CA ARG A 33 -6.62 -14.85 5.22
C ARG A 33 -7.69 -14.17 6.05
N VAL A 34 -7.37 -12.99 6.56
CA VAL A 34 -8.26 -12.20 7.42
C VAL A 34 -8.16 -10.74 7.06
N SER A 35 -9.25 -10.01 7.26
CA SER A 35 -9.25 -8.56 7.26
C SER A 35 -10.00 -8.06 8.48
N ASP A 36 -9.57 -6.92 9.00
CA ASP A 36 -10.26 -6.21 10.05
C ASP A 36 -10.23 -4.70 9.79
N TYR A 37 -11.26 -4.02 10.28
CA TYR A 37 -11.45 -2.60 10.08
C TYR A 37 -11.73 -1.91 11.41
N SER A 38 -10.97 -0.85 11.66
CA SER A 38 -11.12 -0.02 12.85
C SER A 38 -11.07 1.43 12.42
N GLU A 39 -12.23 2.10 12.44
CA GLU A 39 -12.40 3.53 12.16
C GLU A 39 -11.62 4.06 10.93
N ASN A 40 -10.37 4.48 11.11
CA ASN A 40 -9.55 5.03 10.04
C ASN A 40 -8.51 4.05 9.47
N ARG A 41 -8.49 2.82 9.95
CA ARG A 41 -7.51 1.80 9.58
C ARG A 41 -8.17 0.54 9.06
N ILE A 42 -7.51 -0.07 8.10
CA ILE A 42 -7.87 -1.41 7.65
C ILE A 42 -6.61 -2.28 7.63
N GLY A 43 -6.73 -3.46 8.23
CA GLY A 43 -5.68 -4.45 8.31
C GLY A 43 -6.02 -5.67 7.45
N PHE A 44 -5.00 -6.25 6.83
CA PHE A 44 -5.05 -7.57 6.20
C PHE A 44 -3.95 -8.44 6.78
N GLY A 45 -4.33 -9.65 7.21
CA GLY A 45 -3.40 -10.70 7.61
C GLY A 45 -3.27 -11.73 6.49
N PHE A 46 -2.04 -12.12 6.18
CA PHE A 46 -1.71 -13.03 5.09
C PHE A 46 -1.21 -14.38 5.60
N GLU A 47 -1.17 -15.37 4.72
CA GLU A 47 -0.77 -16.73 5.03
C GLU A 47 0.70 -16.88 5.47
N ASP A 48 1.58 -16.00 5.01
CA ASP A 48 2.98 -15.94 5.43
C ASP A 48 3.19 -15.28 6.81
N GLY A 49 2.11 -14.88 7.47
CA GLY A 49 2.14 -14.17 8.75
C GLY A 49 2.41 -12.66 8.61
N GLN A 50 2.56 -12.14 7.39
CA GLN A 50 2.63 -10.70 7.17
C GLN A 50 1.28 -10.05 7.54
N ILE A 51 1.37 -8.81 8.03
CA ILE A 51 0.21 -7.96 8.26
C ILE A 51 0.46 -6.64 7.54
N LEU A 52 -0.48 -6.23 6.69
CA LEU A 52 -0.49 -4.91 6.07
C LEU A 52 -1.61 -4.09 6.67
N VAL A 53 -1.29 -2.87 7.12
CA VAL A 53 -2.26 -1.93 7.68
C VAL A 53 -2.22 -0.64 6.86
N TRP A 54 -3.38 -0.24 6.37
CA TRP A 54 -3.58 1.04 5.72
C TRP A 54 -4.31 2.00 6.66
N GLU A 55 -3.86 3.25 6.66
CA GLU A 55 -4.54 4.35 7.33
C GLU A 55 -5.14 5.25 6.25
N LYS A 56 -6.46 5.47 6.32
CA LYS A 56 -7.25 6.12 5.27
C LYS A 56 -6.82 7.56 5.01
N GLY A 57 -6.43 8.30 6.04
CA GLY A 57 -5.97 9.69 5.92
C GLY A 57 -4.64 9.80 5.15
N LEU A 58 -3.66 8.97 5.51
CA LEU A 58 -2.36 8.87 4.86
C LEU A 58 -2.49 8.38 3.43
N PHE A 59 -3.35 7.38 3.20
CA PHE A 59 -3.65 6.90 1.85
C PHE A 59 -4.27 8.00 0.99
N SER A 60 -5.30 8.69 1.50
CA SER A 60 -5.95 9.82 0.82
C SER A 60 -5.00 10.98 0.56
N ARG A 61 -4.06 11.25 1.47
CA ARG A 61 -3.03 12.26 1.24
C ARG A 61 -2.06 11.84 0.15
N ARG A 62 -1.64 10.58 0.13
CA ARG A 62 -0.69 10.04 -0.84
C ARG A 62 -1.25 10.00 -2.26
N ILE A 63 -2.53 9.64 -2.41
CA ILE A 63 -3.17 9.59 -3.73
C ILE A 63 -3.40 11.00 -4.31
N ASN A 64 -3.72 11.97 -3.47
CA ASN A 64 -3.94 13.36 -3.87
C ASN A 64 -2.65 14.19 -3.91
N GLN A 65 -1.51 13.60 -3.53
CA GLN A 65 -0.23 14.28 -3.60
C GLN A 65 0.15 14.45 -5.07
N GLU A 66 0.27 15.69 -5.53
CA GLU A 66 0.91 15.97 -6.82
C GLU A 66 2.26 15.25 -6.86
N LYS A 67 2.54 14.54 -7.95
CA LYS A 67 3.84 13.90 -8.15
C LYS A 67 4.88 15.01 -8.21
N GLY A 68 5.43 15.38 -7.06
CA GLY A 68 6.55 16.30 -6.98
C GLY A 68 7.65 15.73 -7.87
N GLU A 69 8.25 16.57 -8.71
CA GLU A 69 9.39 16.20 -9.53
C GLU A 69 10.34 15.33 -8.71
N GLU A 70 10.51 14.09 -9.14
CA GLU A 70 11.50 13.20 -8.57
C GLU A 70 12.86 13.79 -8.94
N ASN A 71 13.35 14.73 -8.13
CA ASN A 71 14.60 15.41 -8.37
C ASN A 71 15.71 14.39 -8.08
N SER A 72 16.05 13.60 -9.10
CA SER A 72 17.01 12.49 -9.09
C SER A 72 18.35 12.86 -8.46
N ARG A 73 18.72 14.15 -8.50
CA ARG A 73 19.92 14.68 -7.82
C ARG A 73 19.79 14.66 -6.30
N LYS A 74 18.61 14.98 -5.75
CA LYS A 74 18.36 14.95 -4.30
C LYS A 74 18.28 13.51 -3.77
N SER A 75 17.73 12.57 -4.54
CA SER A 75 17.69 11.15 -4.15
C SER A 75 19.08 10.50 -4.17
N ALA A 76 19.91 10.82 -5.17
CA ALA A 76 21.31 10.37 -5.22
C ALA A 76 22.16 10.95 -4.07
N LEU A 77 21.99 12.24 -3.74
CA LEU A 77 22.68 12.86 -2.61
C LEU A 77 22.24 12.25 -1.27
N ALA A 78 20.94 12.03 -1.08
CA ALA A 78 20.40 11.39 0.12
C ALA A 78 20.82 9.92 0.26
N ALA A 79 21.03 9.21 -0.86
CA ALA A 79 21.59 7.86 -0.87
C ALA A 79 23.07 7.86 -0.44
N LYS A 80 23.88 8.77 -0.99
CA LYS A 80 25.30 8.94 -0.59
C LYS A 80 25.47 9.32 0.88
N LEU A 81 24.64 10.22 1.40
CA LEU A 81 24.68 10.59 2.82
C LEU A 81 24.33 9.42 3.74
N ARG A 82 23.40 8.54 3.32
CA ARG A 82 23.07 7.32 4.06
C ARG A 82 24.21 6.31 4.05
N SER A 83 24.92 6.15 2.92
CA SER A 83 26.05 5.21 2.84
C SER A 83 27.27 5.62 3.67
N LEU A 84 27.40 6.90 3.99
CA LEU A 84 28.52 7.44 4.80
C LEU A 84 28.27 7.39 6.31
N ARG A 85 27.06 7.01 6.75
CA ARG A 85 26.70 6.93 8.18
C ARG A 85 26.99 5.56 8.80
N ASN A 86 27.56 4.63 8.02
CA ASN A 86 28.03 3.32 8.48
C ASN A 86 29.55 3.27 8.44
#